data_AF-A0A357LFM6-F1
#
_entry.id   AF-A0A357LFM6-F1
#
_cell.length_a   1.000
_cell.length_b   1.000
_cell.length_c   1.000
_cell.angle_alpha   90.00
_cell.angle_beta   90.00
_cell.angle_gamma   90.00
#
_symmetry.space_group_name_H-M   'P 1'
#
loop_
_entity.id
_entity.type
_entity.pdbx_description
1 polymer ?
#
loop_
_entity_poly.entity_id
_entity_poly.type
_entity_poly.pdbx_seq_one_letter_code
_entity_poly.pdbx_strand_id
1 'polypeptide(L)' 'MARPARGFFISVEGADGSGKSTQVRRLAEHLRAMGHDVVVTREPGGGGEGAEALRNMLLNGPADRWSPMAEA' A
#
# COMPACT_ATOMS: atom_id res chain seq x y z
N MET A 1 -4.93 -32.69 4.98
CA MET A 1 -5.06 -31.24 5.27
C MET A 1 -5.74 -30.56 4.09
N ALA A 2 -6.78 -29.75 4.32
CA ALA A 2 -7.44 -28.99 3.26
C ALA A 2 -6.50 -27.89 2.73
N ARG A 3 -6.46 -27.68 1.42
CA ARG A 3 -5.69 -26.60 0.81
C ARG A 3 -6.31 -25.26 1.25
N PRO A 4 -5.53 -24.28 1.76
CA PRO A 4 -6.09 -22.98 2.11
C PRO A 4 -6.79 -22.38 0.88
N ALA A 5 -7.95 -21.77 1.11
CA ALA A 5 -8.66 -21.06 0.05
C ALA A 5 -7.72 -20.01 -0.55
N ARG A 6 -7.65 -19.95 -1.89
CA ARG A 6 -6.79 -18.97 -2.56
C ARG A 6 -7.48 -17.60 -2.49
N GLY A 7 -6.78 -16.60 -1.95
CA GLY A 7 -7.19 -15.20 -1.99
C GLY A 7 -6.73 -14.47 -3.25
N PHE A 8 -7.01 -13.17 -3.32
CA PHE A 8 -6.55 -12.27 -4.38
C PHE A 8 -5.58 -11.22 -3.81
N PHE A 9 -4.57 -10.85 -4.59
CA PHE A 9 -3.72 -9.70 -4.33
C PHE A 9 -3.93 -8.68 -5.45
N ILE A 10 -4.28 -7.45 -5.08
CA ILE A 10 -4.69 -6.38 -6.01
C ILE A 10 -3.81 -5.16 -5.75
N SER A 11 -3.07 -4.69 -6.76
CA SER A 11 -2.40 -3.38 -6.73
C SER A 11 -3.23 -2.33 -7.48
N VAL A 12 -3.18 -1.08 -7.02
CA VAL A 12 -3.86 0.07 -7.63
C VAL A 12 -2.83 1.14 -7.97
N GLU A 13 -2.50 1.25 -9.26
CA GLU A 13 -1.47 2.15 -9.79
C GLU A 13 -2.04 3.41 -10.45
N GLY A 14 -1.20 4.45 -10.58
CA GLY A 14 -1.54 5.69 -11.28
C GLY A 14 -0.74 6.89 -10.81
N ALA A 15 -0.86 8.02 -11.53
CA ALA A 15 -0.16 9.26 -11.22
C ALA A 15 -0.54 9.84 -9.84
N ASP A 16 0.28 10.75 -9.32
CA ASP A 16 -0.03 11.48 -8.09
C ASP A 16 -1.25 12.37 -8.25
N GLY A 17 -2.07 12.44 -7.22
CA GLY A 17 -3.36 13.12 -7.27
C GLY A 17 -4.47 12.40 -8.04
N SER A 18 -4.21 11.23 -8.67
CA SER A 18 -5.24 10.50 -9.45
C SER A 18 -6.38 9.89 -8.62
N GLY A 19 -6.29 9.96 -7.29
CA GLY A 19 -7.32 9.46 -6.38
C GLY A 19 -7.19 7.98 -5.99
N LYS A 20 -6.03 7.34 -6.20
CA LYS A 20 -5.75 5.94 -5.84
C LYS A 20 -6.25 5.56 -4.43
N SER A 21 -5.89 6.35 -3.42
CA SER A 21 -6.29 6.09 -2.03
C SER A 21 -7.81 6.10 -1.83
N THR A 22 -8.52 6.99 -2.53
CA THR A 22 -9.99 7.02 -2.50
C THR A 22 -10.58 5.77 -3.12
N GLN A 23 -10.03 5.31 -4.25
CA GLN A 23 -10.51 4.12 -4.93
C GLN A 23 -10.21 2.84 -4.14
N VAL A 24 -9.02 2.73 -3.54
CA VAL A 24 -8.67 1.61 -2.65
C VAL A 24 -9.67 1.51 -1.48
N ARG A 25 -10.01 2.63 -0.84
CA ARG A 25 -11.01 2.65 0.25
C ARG A 25 -12.38 2.16 -0.23
N ARG A 26 -12.87 2.68 -1.36
CA ARG A 26 -14.17 2.31 -1.94
C ARG A 26 -14.22 0.84 -2.35
N LEU A 27 -13.16 0.33 -2.98
CA LEU A 27 -13.05 -1.07 -3.36
C LEU A 27 -13.08 -1.97 -2.13
N ALA A 28 -12.34 -1.62 -1.08
CA ALA A 28 -12.31 -2.39 0.15
C ALA A 28 -13.67 -2.42 0.86
N GLU A 29 -14.36 -1.27 0.93
CA GLU A 29 -15.73 -1.19 1.47
C GLU A 29 -16.72 -2.06 0.68
N HIS A 30 -16.64 -2.02 -0.65
CA HIS A 30 -17.51 -2.81 -1.51
C HIS A 30 -17.27 -4.32 -1.35
N LEU A 31 -16.00 -4.76 -1.33
CA LEU A 31 -15.64 -6.17 -1.13
C LEU A 31 -16.07 -6.67 0.25
N ARG A 32 -15.90 -5.86 1.31
CA ARG A 32 -16.37 -6.20 2.66
C ARG A 32 -17.90 -6.31 2.70
N ALA A 33 -18.62 -5.43 2.02
CA ALA A 33 -20.08 -5.49 1.93
C ALA A 33 -20.58 -6.76 1.23
N MET A 34 -19.76 -7.38 0.36
CA MET A 34 -20.03 -8.68 -0.25
C MET A 34 -19.62 -9.88 0.62
N GLY A 35 -19.12 -9.65 1.85
CA GLY A 35 -18.75 -10.70 2.79
C GLY A 35 -17.31 -11.22 2.62
N HIS A 36 -16.45 -10.51 1.88
CA HIS A 36 -15.04 -10.86 1.78
C HIS A 36 -14.22 -10.30 2.95
N ASP A 37 -13.25 -11.07 3.43
CA ASP A 37 -12.18 -10.54 4.28
C ASP A 37 -11.21 -9.73 3.41
N VAL A 38 -10.90 -8.50 3.84
CA VAL A 38 -10.14 -7.53 3.05
C VAL A 38 -9.11 -6.83 3.92
N VAL A 39 -7.84 -7.07 3.60
CA VAL A 39 -6.68 -6.35 4.13
C VAL A 39 -6.27 -5.27 3.14
N VAL A 40 -6.12 -4.04 3.63
CA VAL A 40 -5.63 -2.91 2.83
C VAL A 40 -4.24 -2.56 3.31
N THR A 41 -3.28 -2.49 2.39
CA THR A 41 -1.94 -1.95 2.61
C THR A 41 -1.68 -0.80 1.62
N ARG A 42 -0.61 -0.04 1.86
CA ARG A 42 -0.17 1.08 1.01
C ARG A 42 1.36 1.09 0.96
N GLU A 43 1.96 1.56 -0.12
CA GLU A 43 3.40 1.80 -0.18
C GLU A 43 3.71 3.23 -0.64
N PRO A 44 4.81 3.85 -0.14
CA PRO A 44 5.58 3.40 1.04
C PRO A 44 4.75 3.53 2.33
N GLY A 45 4.76 2.49 3.18
CA GLY A 45 3.98 2.43 4.43
C GLY A 45 3.22 1.11 4.63
N GLY A 46 2.22 1.09 5.51
CA GLY A 46 1.22 0.01 5.57
C GLY A 46 1.63 -1.32 6.24
N GLY A 47 2.92 -1.52 6.57
CA GLY A 47 3.47 -2.75 7.16
C GLY A 47 3.95 -2.67 8.61
N GLY A 48 3.50 -1.69 9.40
CA GLY A 48 3.95 -1.45 10.79
C GLY A 48 4.87 -0.22 10.93
N GLU A 49 5.37 0.05 12.16
CA GLU A 49 6.13 1.28 12.48
C GLU A 49 7.34 1.51 11.56
N GLY A 50 8.06 0.45 11.18
CA GLY A 50 9.21 0.56 10.27
C GLY A 50 8.85 1.05 8.87
N ALA A 51 7.68 0.65 8.35
CA ALA A 51 7.23 1.08 7.03
C ALA A 51 6.79 2.55 7.03
N GLU A 52 6.20 3.03 8.13
CA GLU A 52 5.83 4.45 8.29
C GLU A 52 7.06 5.35 8.52
N ALA A 53 8.10 4.86 9.20
CA ALA A 53 9.37 5.56 9.32
C ALA A 53 10.08 5.71 7.95
N LEU A 54 10.10 4.65 7.14
CA LEU A 54 10.64 4.69 5.79
C LEU A 54 9.87 5.68 4.89
N ARG A 55 8.53 5.67 4.98
CA ARG A 55 7.68 6.66 4.30
C ARG A 55 8.03 8.08 4.70
N ASN A 56 8.14 8.36 6.00
CA ASN A 56 8.48 9.69 6.49
C ASN A 56 9.86 10.13 5.98
N MET A 57 10.81 9.19 5.93
CA MET A 57 12.13 9.44 5.36
C MET A 57 12.06 9.77 3.86
N LEU A 58 11.29 9.01 3.07
CA LEU A 58 11.11 9.25 1.63
C LEU A 58 10.37 10.55 1.31
N LEU A 59 9.34 10.89 2.10
CA LEU A 59 8.51 12.08 1.84
C LEU A 59 9.08 13.37 2.42
N ASN A 60 9.83 13.31 3.51
CA ASN A 60 10.27 14.49 4.28
C ASN A 60 11.78 14.55 4.53
N GLY A 61 12.57 13.58 4.05
CA GLY A 61 14.03 13.57 4.18
C GLY A 61 14.69 14.63 3.30
N PRO A 62 15.83 15.21 3.73
CA PRO A 62 16.53 16.21 2.93
C PRO A 62 17.03 15.57 1.61
N ALA A 63 16.84 16.29 0.50
CA ALA A 63 17.08 15.79 -0.86
C ALA A 63 18.54 15.39 -1.14
N ASP A 64 19.47 15.83 -0.30
CA ASP A 64 20.91 15.59 -0.39
C ASP A 64 21.37 14.23 0.19
N ARG A 65 20.47 13.48 0.85
CA ARG A 65 20.81 12.17 1.45
C ARG A 65 20.69 10.98 0.52
N TRP A 66 20.13 11.15 -0.68
CA TRP A 66 19.78 10.02 -1.54
C TRP A 66 20.76 9.90 -2.71
N SER A 67 21.45 8.76 -2.79
CA SER A 67 22.17 8.35 -4.00
C SER A 67 21.27 7.43 -4.84
N PRO A 68 21.46 7.35 -6.16
CA PRO A 68 20.69 6.45 -7.04
C PRO A 68 20.71 4.97 -6.63
N MET A 69 21.61 4.55 -5.73
CA MET A 69 21.69 3.20 -5.18
C MET A 69 20.68 2.90 -4.07
N ALA A 70 19.97 3.91 -3.54
CA ALA A 70 18.99 3.72 -2.48
C ALA A 70 17.64 3.12 -2.96
N GLU A 71 17.47 2.99 -4.28
CA GLU A 71 16.26 2.47 -4.95
C GLU A 71 16.38 0.97 -5.30
N ALA A 72 17.45 0.27 -4.87
CA ALA A 72 17.75 -1.12 -5.23
C ALA A 72 17.43 -2.13 -4.12
#